data_AF-A0A4Q3ZJM5-F1
#
_entry.id   AF-A0A4Q3ZJM5-F1
#
_cell.length_a   1.000
_cell.length_b   1.000
_cell.length_c   1.000
_cell.angle_alpha   90.00
_cell.angle_beta   90.00
_cell.angle_gamma   90.00
#
_symmetry.space_group_name_H-M   'P 1'
#
loop_
_entity.id
_entity.type
_entity.pdbx_description
1 polymer ?
#
loop_
_entity_poly.entity_id
_entity_poly.type
_entity_poly.pdbx_seq_one_letter_code
_entity_poly.pdbx_strand_id
1 'polypeptide(L)' 'VGFGIKTADDAARMGRDSDGIAVGTAICNAVLGSLENGKATPGTVGAVTTLVAGLAGGVKRAKVAA' A
#
# COMPACT_ATOMS: atom_id res chain seq x y z
N VAL A 1 9.38 -5.53 -7.46
CA VAL A 1 8.24 -6.46 -7.75
C VAL A 1 6.90 -5.74 -7.64
N GLY A 2 5.91 -6.03 -8.49
CA GLY A 2 4.77 -5.10 -8.70
C GLY A 2 3.35 -5.66 -8.68
N PHE A 3 3.15 -6.97 -8.48
CA PHE A 3 1.83 -7.59 -8.59
C PHE A 3 1.39 -8.23 -7.27
N GLY A 4 0.10 -8.07 -6.93
CA GLY A 4 -0.56 -8.79 -5.84
C GLY A 4 -0.33 -8.25 -4.42
N ILE A 5 0.39 -7.13 -4.26
CA ILE A 5 0.69 -6.54 -2.95
C ILE A 5 -0.53 -5.77 -2.44
N LYS A 6 -1.05 -6.17 -1.27
CA LYS A 6 -2.25 -5.55 -0.68
C LYS A 6 -2.04 -5.13 0.77
N THR A 7 -1.12 -5.79 1.47
CA THR A 7 -0.90 -5.61 2.92
C THR A 7 0.55 -5.28 3.25
N ALA A 8 0.79 -4.86 4.49
CA ALA A 8 2.15 -4.64 5.00
C ALA A 8 2.99 -5.92 5.03
N ASP A 9 2.37 -7.09 5.25
CA ASP A 9 3.09 -8.36 5.28
C ASP A 9 3.43 -8.85 3.87
N ASP A 10 2.56 -8.62 2.89
CA ASP A 10 2.91 -8.81 1.48
C ASP A 10 4.11 -7.95 1.10
N ALA A 11 4.07 -6.67 1.48
CA ALA A 11 5.16 -5.73 1.24
C ALA A 11 6.47 -6.16 1.92
N ALA A 12 6.39 -6.71 3.15
CA ALA A 12 7.56 -7.22 3.86
C ALA A 12 8.14 -8.46 3.17
N ARG A 13 7.30 -9.41 2.77
CA ARG A 13 7.73 -10.65 2.10
C ARG A 13 8.37 -10.35 0.75
N MET A 14 7.72 -9.52 -0.05
CA MET A 14 8.15 -9.18 -1.41
C MET A 14 9.34 -8.21 -1.41
N GLY A 15 9.43 -7.35 -0.41
CA GLY A 15 10.50 -6.35 -0.25
C GLY A 15 11.84 -6.94 0.21
N ARG A 16 11.87 -8.18 0.72
CA ARG A 16 13.10 -8.82 1.22
C ARG A 16 14.14 -8.97 0.11
N ASP A 17 13.71 -9.54 -1.02
CA ASP A 17 14.60 -9.89 -2.14
C ASP A 17 14.51 -8.88 -3.31
N SER A 18 13.98 -7.67 -3.05
CA SER A 18 13.80 -6.66 -4.08
C SER A 18 14.31 -5.28 -3.68
N ASP A 19 14.70 -4.49 -4.67
CA ASP A 19 15.10 -3.09 -4.47
C ASP A 19 13.91 -2.17 -4.22
N GLY A 20 12.70 -2.63 -4.56
CA GLY A 20 11.48 -1.87 -4.36
C GLY A 20 10.22 -2.62 -4.77
N ILE A 21 9.09 -2.10 -4.29
CA ILE A 21 7.75 -2.60 -4.59
C ILE A 21 6.92 -1.55 -5.32
N ALA A 22 6.09 -1.99 -6.28
CA ALA A 22 5.11 -1.15 -6.95
C ALA A 22 3.70 -1.64 -6.60
N VAL A 23 2.82 -0.73 -6.18
CA VAL A 23 1.46 -1.06 -5.71
C VAL A 23 0.45 -0.16 -6.42
N GLY A 24 -0.28 -0.70 -7.40
CA GLY A 24 -1.29 0.04 -8.16
C GLY A 24 -2.70 -0.22 -7.64
N THR A 25 -3.22 -1.44 -7.86
CA THR A 25 -4.62 -1.79 -7.60
C THR A 25 -5.06 -1.53 -6.15
N ALA A 26 -4.20 -1.77 -5.16
CA ALA A 26 -4.57 -1.52 -3.76
C ALA A 26 -4.80 -0.03 -3.47
N ILE A 27 -4.01 0.86 -4.09
CA ILE A 27 -4.20 2.31 -3.97
C ILE A 27 -5.49 2.73 -4.67
N CYS A 28 -5.74 2.23 -5.89
CA CYS A 28 -7.00 2.51 -6.60
C CYS A 28 -8.22 2.05 -5.80
N ASN A 29 -8.14 0.88 -5.16
CA ASN A 29 -9.23 0.36 -4.33
C ASN A 29 -9.43 1.16 -3.04
N ALA A 30 -8.36 1.66 -2.42
CA ALA A 30 -8.47 2.55 -1.26
C ALA A 30 -9.14 3.88 -1.63
N VAL A 31 -8.82 4.43 -2.81
CA VAL A 31 -9.54 5.60 -3.36
C VAL A 31 -11.00 5.24 -3.58
N LEU A 32 -11.29 4.19 -4.35
CA LEU A 32 -12.65 3.75 -4.68
C LEU A 32 -13.52 3.54 -3.45
N GLY A 33 -13.00 2.86 -2.42
CA GLY A 33 -13.72 2.60 -1.17
C GLY A 33 -13.96 3.83 -0.30
N SER A 34 -13.28 4.95 -0.59
CA SER A 34 -13.45 6.22 0.13
C SER A 34 -14.40 7.20 -0.56
N LEU A 35 -14.87 6.88 -1.77
CA LEU A 35 -15.73 7.77 -2.54
C LEU A 35 -17.18 7.65 -2.11
N GLU A 36 -17.90 8.77 -2.12
CA GLU A 36 -19.35 8.83 -1.99
C GLU A 36 -19.94 9.37 -3.29
N ASN A 37 -20.86 8.63 -3.91
CA ASN A 37 -21.45 8.97 -5.20
C ASN A 37 -20.39 9.30 -6.29
N GLY A 38 -19.28 8.55 -6.28
CA GLY A 38 -18.17 8.73 -7.21
C GLY A 38 -17.31 9.98 -6.96
N LYS A 39 -17.52 10.70 -5.85
CA LYS A 39 -16.77 11.89 -5.48
C LYS A 39 -15.89 11.62 -4.26
N ALA A 40 -14.71 12.24 -4.25
CA ALA A 40 -13.81 12.18 -3.11
C ALA A 40 -14.46 12.81 -1.87
N THR A 41 -14.19 12.21 -0.72
CA THR A 41 -14.64 12.69 0.59
C THR A 41 -13.43 13.26 1.35
N PRO A 42 -13.65 13.95 2.49
CA PRO A 42 -12.56 14.33 3.39
C PRO A 42 -11.70 13.12 3.84
N GLY A 43 -12.25 11.90 3.80
CA GLY A 43 -11.54 10.67 4.16
C GLY A 43 -10.64 10.09 3.06
N THR A 44 -10.78 10.51 1.80
CA THR A 44 -10.07 9.90 0.66
C THR A 44 -8.55 9.98 0.80
N VAL A 45 -8.02 11.14 1.20
CA VAL A 45 -6.58 11.29 1.43
C VAL A 45 -6.12 10.41 2.59
N GLY A 46 -6.87 10.39 3.70
CA GLY A 46 -6.54 9.58 4.87
C GLY A 46 -6.52 8.07 4.58
N ALA A 47 -7.47 7.58 3.77
CA ALA A 47 -7.51 6.19 3.35
C ALA A 47 -6.25 5.78 2.56
N VAL A 48 -5.80 6.64 1.63
CA VAL A 48 -4.60 6.39 0.83
C VAL A 48 -3.33 6.49 1.68
N THR A 49 -3.17 7.55 2.47
CA THR A 49 -1.95 7.77 3.25
C THR A 49 -1.78 6.71 4.35
N THR A 50 -2.87 6.25 4.96
CA THR A 50 -2.85 5.14 5.94
C THR A 50 -2.37 3.84 5.29
N LEU A 51 -2.90 3.50 4.12
CA LEU A 51 -2.46 2.31 3.38
C LEU A 51 -0.97 2.41 3.01
N VAL A 52 -0.55 3.55 2.44
CA VAL A 52 0.86 3.77 2.05
C VAL A 52 1.78 3.70 3.26
N ALA A 53 1.40 4.27 4.41
CA ALA A 53 2.17 4.19 5.64
C ALA A 53 2.34 2.72 6.11
N GLY A 54 1.28 1.91 6.03
CA GLY A 54 1.35 0.48 6.35
C GLY A 54 2.29 -0.28 5.42
N LEU A 55 2.19 -0.05 4.11
CA LEU A 55 3.07 -0.66 3.09
C LEU A 55 4.54 -0.28 3.32
N ALA A 56 4.82 1.01 3.55
CA ALA A 56 6.16 1.51 3.83
C ALA A 56 6.72 0.87 5.12
N GLY A 57 5.90 0.72 6.15
CA GLY A 57 6.26 -0.02 7.36
C GLY A 57 6.66 -1.47 7.07
N GLY A 58 5.91 -2.16 6.20
CA GLY A 58 6.23 -3.51 5.73
C GLY A 58 7.58 -3.59 5.01
N VAL A 59 7.82 -2.72 4.03
CA VAL A 59 9.09 -2.64 3.28
C VAL A 59 10.26 -2.38 4.22
N LYS A 60 10.11 -1.46 5.18
CA LYS A 60 11.15 -1.14 6.14
C LYS A 60 11.53 -2.35 7.00
N ARG A 61 10.54 -3.14 7.46
CA ARG A 61 10.81 -4.38 8.20
C ARG A 61 11.57 -5.40 7.35
N ALA A 62 11.26 -5.50 6.05
CA ALA A 62 11.97 -6.40 5.14
C ALA A 62 13.47 -6.09 5.06
N LYS A 63 13.83 -4.81 4.94
CA LYS A 63 15.22 -4.35 4.84
C LYS A 63 16.02 -4.52 6.13
N VAL A 64 15.37 -4.52 7.30
CA VAL A 64 16.05 -4.75 8.59
C VAL A 64 16.31 -6.24 8.84
N ALA A 65 15.53 -7.12 8.21
CA ALA A 65 15.61 -8.57 8.39
C ALA A 65 16.41 -9.31 7.29
N ALA A 66 17.00 -8.57 6.34
CA ALA A 66 17.83 -9.07 5.24
C ALA A 66 19.30 -8.76 5.54
#